data_AF-A0A397MIP9-F1
#
_entry.id   AF-A0A397MIP9-F1
#
_cell.length_a   1.000
_cell.length_b   1.000
_cell.length_c   1.000
_cell.angle_alpha   90.00
_cell.angle_beta   90.00
_cell.angle_gamma   90.00
#
_symmetry.space_group_name_H-M   'P 1'
#
loop_
_entity.id
_entity.type
_entity.pdbx_description
1 polymer ?
#
loop_
_entity_poly.entity_id
_entity_poly.type
_entity_poly.pdbx_seq_one_letter_code
_entity_poly.pdbx_strand_id
1 'polypeptide(L)'
;MTTPQIYGLFAMLTAAALAGFIFYCIGLRTGKAAGYEQGRTTEKNYWKKILGSVRADLGEARDMLDIRTRDTASLRESMQHLERDLLQRLAAAAPLTDEDLAVLLAVANKLELSADTFAGLNAHDHARFSRHLQAQVLDMADRLKIAQANTKPHPDSELIDWLEAEAAVAFECENCTLTFASNHGHELGIDTVRALLTQSKADSETVADFLGDLATPAQEDAA
;
A
#
# COMPACT_ATOMS: atom_id res chain seq x y z
N MET A 1 30.49 -104.76 0.42
CA MET A 1 30.23 -103.69 -0.57
C MET A 1 31.20 -103.87 -1.72
N THR A 2 30.70 -104.04 -2.94
CA THR A 2 31.57 -104.24 -4.10
C THR A 2 32.00 -102.86 -4.63
N THR A 3 33.29 -102.72 -4.93
CA THR A 3 33.94 -101.52 -5.51
C THR A 3 33.13 -100.74 -6.55
N PRO A 4 32.40 -101.35 -7.52
CA PRO A 4 31.60 -100.60 -8.48
C PRO A 4 30.43 -99.80 -7.86
N GLN A 5 29.87 -100.24 -6.74
CA GLN A 5 28.76 -99.54 -6.08
C GLN A 5 29.22 -98.22 -5.45
N ILE A 6 30.44 -98.16 -4.93
CA ILE A 6 31.02 -96.96 -4.32
C ILE A 6 31.29 -95.90 -5.39
N TYR A 7 31.86 -96.28 -6.54
CA TYR A 7 32.09 -95.36 -7.65
C TYR A 7 30.79 -94.82 -8.26
N GLY A 8 29.74 -95.65 -8.36
CA GLY A 8 28.42 -95.20 -8.83
C GLY A 8 27.76 -94.17 -7.90
N LEU A 9 27.88 -94.36 -6.58
CA LEU A 9 27.34 -93.43 -5.58
C LEU A 9 28.08 -92.08 -5.60
N PHE A 10 29.40 -92.10 -5.73
CA PHE A 10 30.19 -90.87 -5.89
C PHE A 10 29.87 -90.13 -7.20
N ALA A 11 29.68 -90.85 -8.31
CA ALA A 11 29.32 -90.25 -9.59
C ALA A 11 27.92 -89.60 -9.56
N MET A 12 26.93 -90.23 -8.93
CA MET A 12 25.61 -89.62 -8.79
C MET A 12 25.64 -88.38 -7.87
N LEU A 13 26.40 -88.45 -6.78
CA LEU A 13 26.49 -87.35 -5.82
C LEU A 13 27.19 -86.12 -6.42
N THR A 14 28.25 -86.32 -7.21
CA THR A 14 28.92 -85.22 -7.92
C THR A 14 28.06 -84.65 -9.04
N ALA A 15 27.33 -85.50 -9.78
CA ALA A 15 26.38 -85.03 -10.79
C ALA A 15 25.24 -84.18 -10.20
N ALA A 16 24.67 -84.61 -9.06
CA ALA A 16 23.63 -83.86 -8.36
C ALA A 16 24.16 -82.51 -7.82
N ALA A 17 25.38 -82.50 -7.27
CA ALA A 17 26.02 -81.27 -6.78
C ALA A 17 26.29 -80.27 -7.92
N LEU A 18 26.77 -80.74 -9.07
CA LEU A 18 26.99 -79.91 -10.26
C LEU A 18 25.68 -79.33 -10.81
N ALA A 19 24.63 -80.13 -10.87
CA ALA A 19 23.32 -79.66 -11.30
C ALA A 19 22.77 -78.57 -10.36
N GLY A 20 22.86 -78.79 -9.04
CA GLY A 20 22.44 -77.80 -8.03
C GLY A 20 23.21 -76.48 -8.14
N PHE A 21 24.52 -76.55 -8.39
CA PHE A 21 25.37 -75.37 -8.55
C PHE A 21 25.00 -74.55 -9.81
N ILE A 22 24.73 -75.21 -10.93
CA ILE A 22 24.32 -74.55 -12.18
C ILE A 22 22.98 -73.83 -12.00
N PHE A 23 21.98 -74.47 -11.39
CA PHE A 23 20.69 -73.84 -11.11
C PHE A 23 20.81 -72.64 -10.17
N TYR A 24 21.68 -72.73 -9.16
CA TYR A 24 21.96 -71.62 -8.25
C TYR A 24 22.60 -70.42 -8.96
N CYS A 25 23.58 -70.66 -9.84
CA CYS A 25 24.23 -69.59 -10.63
C CYS A 25 23.26 -68.93 -11.62
N ILE A 26 22.39 -69.71 -12.27
CA ILE A 26 21.37 -69.18 -13.18
C ILE A 26 20.36 -68.34 -12.39
N GLY A 27 19.86 -68.86 -11.26
CA GLY A 27 18.88 -68.17 -10.40
C GLY A 27 19.39 -66.86 -9.81
N LEU A 28 20.66 -66.80 -9.39
CA LEU A 28 21.26 -65.55 -8.88
C LEU A 28 21.40 -64.48 -9.98
N ARG A 29 21.75 -64.90 -11.20
CA ARG A 29 21.96 -63.96 -12.31
C ARG A 29 20.63 -63.40 -12.82
N THR A 30 19.59 -64.22 -12.92
CA THR A 30 18.24 -63.78 -13.29
C THR A 30 17.59 -62.95 -12.18
N GLY A 31 17.78 -63.32 -10.90
CA GLY A 31 17.28 -62.55 -9.75
C GLY A 31 17.86 -61.14 -9.67
N LYS A 32 19.16 -60.98 -9.93
CA LYS A 32 19.81 -59.64 -9.96
C LYS A 32 19.28 -58.78 -11.12
N ALA A 33 19.09 -59.36 -12.31
CA ALA A 33 18.55 -58.63 -13.45
C ALA A 33 17.10 -58.19 -13.22
N ALA A 34 16.25 -59.11 -12.74
CA ALA A 34 14.86 -58.82 -12.42
C ALA A 34 14.72 -57.78 -11.29
N GLY A 35 15.54 -57.88 -10.24
CA GLY A 35 15.54 -56.91 -9.15
C GLY A 35 15.99 -55.51 -9.58
N TYR A 36 16.97 -55.40 -10.48
CA TYR A 36 17.41 -54.12 -11.01
C TYR A 36 16.35 -53.45 -11.90
N GLU A 37 15.66 -54.24 -12.73
CA GLU A 37 14.59 -53.75 -13.59
C GLU A 37 13.35 -53.33 -12.79
N GLN A 38 13.02 -54.10 -11.73
CA GLN A 38 11.95 -53.76 -10.81
C GLN A 38 12.28 -52.54 -9.94
N GLY A 39 13.53 -52.39 -9.46
CA GLY A 39 14.01 -51.19 -8.76
C GLY A 39 13.95 -49.95 -9.66
N ARG A 40 14.42 -50.06 -10.90
CA ARG A 40 14.42 -48.94 -11.85
C ARG A 40 13.02 -48.48 -12.25
N THR A 41 12.07 -49.41 -12.39
CA THR A 41 10.68 -49.06 -12.72
C THR A 41 9.94 -48.44 -11.53
N THR A 42 10.17 -48.95 -10.32
CA THR A 42 9.60 -48.38 -9.09
C THR A 42 10.12 -46.97 -8.79
N GLU A 43 11.42 -46.73 -8.91
CA GLU A 43 12.01 -45.39 -8.76
C GLU A 43 11.49 -44.41 -9.80
N LYS A 44 11.43 -44.80 -11.08
CA LYS A 44 10.86 -43.94 -12.14
C LYS A 44 9.42 -43.55 -11.85
N ASN A 45 8.60 -44.50 -11.40
CA ASN A 45 7.19 -44.24 -11.07
C ASN A 45 7.06 -43.34 -9.85
N TYR A 46 7.90 -43.53 -8.83
CA TYR A 46 7.95 -42.69 -7.64
C TYR A 46 8.31 -41.24 -7.99
N TRP A 47 9.41 -41.04 -8.74
CA TRP A 47 9.82 -39.71 -9.18
C TRP A 47 8.79 -39.05 -10.08
N LYS A 48 8.18 -39.80 -11.01
CA LYS A 48 7.11 -39.27 -11.87
C LYS A 48 5.92 -38.78 -11.05
N LYS A 49 5.57 -39.46 -9.96
CA LYS A 49 4.48 -39.05 -9.07
C LYS A 49 4.83 -37.74 -8.33
N ILE A 50 6.04 -37.63 -7.78
CA ILE A 50 6.50 -36.42 -7.09
C ILE A 50 6.58 -35.23 -8.05
N LEU A 51 7.17 -35.41 -9.24
CA LEU A 51 7.22 -34.37 -10.26
C LEU A 51 5.82 -33.95 -10.71
N GLY A 52 4.88 -34.90 -10.78
CA GLY A 52 3.48 -34.62 -11.07
C GLY A 52 2.82 -33.77 -9.98
N SER A 53 2.98 -34.12 -8.71
CA SER A 53 2.40 -33.36 -7.60
C SER A 53 3.00 -31.97 -7.48
N VAL A 54 4.33 -31.83 -7.55
CA VAL A 54 5.00 -30.53 -7.48
C VAL A 54 4.57 -29.62 -8.64
N ARG A 55 4.37 -30.17 -9.85
CA ARG A 55 3.87 -29.39 -10.98
C ARG A 55 2.41 -28.95 -10.77
N ALA A 56 1.57 -29.79 -10.14
CA ALA A 56 0.20 -29.41 -9.80
C ALA A 56 0.19 -28.31 -8.74
N ASP A 57 0.96 -28.45 -7.66
CA ASP A 57 1.06 -27.47 -6.58
C ASP A 57 1.57 -26.11 -7.09
N LEU A 58 2.55 -26.11 -8.00
CA LEU A 58 3.03 -24.89 -8.66
C LEU A 58 1.99 -24.26 -9.59
N GLY A 59 1.13 -25.06 -10.21
CA GLY A 59 0.01 -24.58 -11.01
C GLY A 59 -1.02 -23.87 -10.12
N GLU A 60 -1.43 -24.54 -9.04
CA GLU A 60 -2.39 -23.99 -8.07
C GLU A 60 -1.88 -22.70 -7.41
N ALA A 61 -0.59 -22.64 -7.06
CA ALA A 61 0.02 -21.43 -6.49
C ALA A 61 0.05 -20.26 -7.50
N ARG A 62 0.29 -20.54 -8.78
CA ARG A 62 0.22 -19.52 -9.85
C ARG A 62 -1.19 -19.02 -10.07
N ASP A 63 -2.17 -19.92 -10.12
CA ASP A 63 -3.57 -19.55 -10.29
C ASP A 63 -4.05 -18.69 -9.10
N MET A 64 -3.65 -19.03 -7.86
CA MET A 64 -3.94 -18.20 -6.70
C MET A 64 -3.28 -16.81 -6.77
N LEU A 65 -2.04 -16.72 -7.24
CA LEU A 65 -1.37 -15.42 -7.44
C LEU A 65 -2.06 -14.58 -8.50
N ASP A 66 -2.50 -15.18 -9.61
CA ASP A 66 -3.22 -14.47 -10.67
C ASP A 66 -4.56 -13.93 -10.18
N ILE A 67 -5.31 -14.72 -9.39
CA ILE A 67 -6.57 -14.27 -8.76
C ILE A 67 -6.29 -13.09 -7.83
N ARG A 68 -5.34 -13.22 -6.91
CA ARG A 68 -4.98 -12.13 -5.98
C ARG A 68 -4.53 -10.88 -6.71
N THR A 69 -3.77 -11.02 -7.80
CA THR A 69 -3.30 -9.88 -8.58
C THR A 69 -4.46 -9.16 -9.24
N ARG A 70 -5.42 -9.89 -9.83
CA ARG A 70 -6.65 -9.30 -10.38
C ARG A 70 -7.49 -8.60 -9.31
N ASP A 71 -7.63 -9.20 -8.14
CA ASP A 71 -8.36 -8.59 -7.02
C ASP A 71 -7.68 -7.31 -6.52
N THR A 72 -6.36 -7.29 -6.42
CA THR A 72 -5.64 -6.07 -6.02
C THR A 72 -5.72 -4.97 -7.08
N ALA A 73 -5.73 -5.33 -8.37
CA ALA A 73 -5.89 -4.39 -9.46
C ALA A 73 -7.30 -3.78 -9.47
N SER A 74 -8.34 -4.60 -9.29
CA SER A 74 -9.73 -4.12 -9.22
C SER A 74 -9.98 -3.26 -7.98
N LEU A 75 -9.37 -3.62 -6.83
CA LEU A 75 -9.42 -2.79 -5.63
C LEU A 75 -8.75 -1.43 -5.86
N ARG A 76 -7.57 -1.38 -6.49
CA ARG A 76 -6.90 -0.11 -6.83
C ARG A 76 -7.74 0.77 -7.75
N GLU A 77 -8.36 0.18 -8.78
CA GLU A 77 -9.25 0.90 -9.68
C GLU A 77 -10.47 1.46 -8.93
N SER A 78 -11.08 0.65 -8.06
CA SER A 78 -12.20 1.10 -7.22
C SER A 78 -11.84 2.24 -6.27
N MET A 79 -10.63 2.22 -5.70
CA MET A 79 -10.12 3.27 -4.82
C MET A 79 -9.89 4.58 -5.59
N GLN A 80 -9.32 4.52 -6.79
CA GLN A 80 -9.12 5.71 -7.63
C GLN A 80 -10.43 6.37 -8.03
N HIS A 81 -11.47 5.57 -8.30
CA HIS A 81 -12.80 6.10 -8.57
C HIS A 81 -13.44 6.75 -7.33
N LEU A 82 -13.26 6.15 -6.15
CA LEU A 82 -13.74 6.71 -4.89
C LEU A 82 -13.03 8.03 -4.55
N GLU A 83 -11.70 8.10 -4.72
CA GLU A 83 -10.92 9.32 -4.50
C GLU A 83 -11.37 10.44 -5.42
N ARG A 84 -11.61 10.15 -6.71
CA ARG A 84 -12.15 11.13 -7.65
C ARG A 84 -13.55 11.61 -7.28
N ASP A 85 -14.44 10.71 -6.86
CA ASP A 85 -15.79 11.10 -6.42
C ASP A 85 -15.74 11.92 -5.12
N LEU A 86 -14.85 11.58 -4.17
CA LEU A 86 -14.64 12.35 -2.96
C LEU A 86 -14.05 13.73 -3.24
N LEU A 87 -13.04 13.82 -4.12
CA LEU A 87 -12.46 15.09 -4.54
C LEU A 87 -13.46 15.94 -5.32
N GLN A 88 -14.29 15.32 -6.16
CA GLN A 88 -15.36 16.03 -6.87
C GLN A 88 -16.46 16.51 -5.92
N ARG A 89 -16.81 15.73 -4.90
CA ARG A 89 -17.74 16.15 -3.84
C ARG A 89 -17.14 17.23 -2.94
N LEU A 90 -15.84 17.17 -2.64
CA LEU A 90 -15.11 18.23 -1.93
C LEU A 90 -15.02 19.51 -2.77
N ALA A 91 -14.76 19.39 -4.06
CA ALA A 91 -14.73 20.54 -4.98
C ALA A 91 -16.13 21.14 -5.19
N ALA A 92 -17.18 20.33 -5.21
CA ALA A 92 -18.56 20.78 -5.26
C ALA A 92 -19.02 21.38 -3.92
N ALA A 93 -18.52 20.87 -2.81
CA ALA A 93 -18.63 21.46 -1.48
C ALA A 93 -17.54 22.52 -1.28
N ALA A 94 -17.49 23.50 -2.21
CA ALA A 94 -16.60 24.65 -2.13
C ALA A 94 -16.53 25.13 -0.66
N PRO A 95 -15.31 25.31 -0.10
CA PRO A 95 -15.15 25.56 1.31
C PRO A 95 -15.93 26.82 1.67
N LEU A 96 -17.00 26.66 2.45
CA LEU A 96 -17.83 27.76 2.87
C LEU A 96 -16.98 28.76 3.65
N THR A 97 -16.92 29.96 3.11
CA THR A 97 -16.04 31.04 3.56
C THR A 97 -16.62 31.76 4.76
N ASP A 98 -15.80 32.55 5.46
CA ASP A 98 -16.29 33.42 6.53
C ASP A 98 -17.34 34.43 6.03
N GLU A 99 -17.30 34.77 4.74
CA GLU A 99 -18.31 35.60 4.08
C GLU A 99 -19.67 34.88 4.01
N ASP A 100 -19.69 33.58 3.71
CA ASP A 100 -20.92 32.78 3.69
C ASP A 100 -21.55 32.68 5.09
N LEU A 101 -20.73 32.56 6.14
CA LEU A 101 -21.19 32.61 7.53
C LEU A 101 -21.82 33.96 7.85
N ALA A 102 -21.19 35.07 7.45
CA ALA A 102 -21.72 36.41 7.65
C ALA A 102 -23.06 36.61 6.92
N VAL A 103 -23.20 36.08 5.71
CA VAL A 103 -24.46 36.08 4.95
C VAL A 103 -25.54 35.27 5.67
N LEU A 104 -25.23 34.08 6.18
CA LEU A 104 -26.20 33.27 6.94
C LEU A 104 -26.70 33.98 8.19
N LEU A 105 -25.82 34.63 8.96
CA LEU A 105 -26.21 35.43 10.12
C LEU A 105 -27.07 36.64 9.71
N ALA A 106 -26.74 37.31 8.60
CA ALA A 106 -27.54 38.40 8.07
C ALA A 106 -28.94 37.94 7.63
N VAL A 107 -29.04 36.75 7.03
CA VAL A 107 -30.33 36.13 6.67
C VAL A 107 -31.15 35.79 7.92
N ALA A 108 -30.53 35.22 8.96
CA ALA A 108 -31.21 34.95 10.23
C ALA A 108 -31.81 36.24 10.84
N ASN A 109 -31.04 37.33 10.87
CA ASN A 109 -31.53 38.63 11.37
C ASN A 109 -32.69 39.18 10.54
N LYS A 110 -32.66 38.99 9.21
CA LYS A 110 -33.78 39.39 8.33
C LYS A 110 -35.03 38.53 8.55
N LEU A 111 -34.87 37.25 8.86
CA LEU A 111 -35.98 36.35 9.18
C LEU A 111 -36.60 36.69 10.54
N GLU A 112 -35.80 37.13 11.51
CA GLU A 112 -36.28 37.67 12.78
C GLU A 112 -37.15 38.92 12.57
N LEU A 113 -36.62 39.91 11.85
CA LEU A 113 -37.36 41.12 11.52
C LEU A 113 -38.65 40.80 10.76
N SER A 114 -38.58 39.86 9.81
CA SER A 114 -39.75 39.41 9.05
C SER A 114 -40.78 38.75 9.96
N ALA A 115 -40.34 37.92 10.90
CA ALA A 115 -41.22 37.28 11.88
C ALA A 115 -41.95 38.30 12.75
N ASP A 116 -41.25 39.32 13.23
CA ASP A 116 -41.84 40.37 14.07
C ASP A 116 -42.78 41.27 13.25
N THR A 117 -42.46 41.51 11.98
CA THR A 117 -43.35 42.22 11.05
C THR A 117 -44.63 41.43 10.82
N PHE A 118 -44.56 40.13 10.55
CA PHE A 118 -45.74 39.27 10.39
C PHE A 118 -46.55 39.14 11.68
N ALA A 119 -45.88 39.13 12.85
CA ALA A 119 -46.57 39.16 14.14
C ALA A 119 -47.35 40.47 14.33
N GLY A 120 -46.76 41.62 13.95
CA GLY A 120 -47.41 42.93 13.98
C GLY A 120 -48.59 43.05 13.00
N LEU A 121 -48.53 42.36 11.86
CA LEU A 121 -49.61 42.28 10.87
C LEU A 121 -50.68 41.22 11.21
N ASN A 122 -50.62 40.62 12.40
CA ASN A 122 -51.53 39.57 12.86
C ASN A 122 -51.52 38.29 11.99
N ALA A 123 -50.45 38.09 11.21
CA ALA A 123 -50.22 36.93 10.35
C ALA A 123 -49.34 35.89 11.07
N HIS A 124 -49.89 35.31 12.14
CA HIS A 124 -49.14 34.48 13.08
C HIS A 124 -48.50 33.22 12.48
N ASP A 125 -49.09 32.64 11.43
CA ASP A 125 -48.53 31.47 10.75
C ASP A 125 -47.22 31.80 10.02
N HIS A 126 -47.17 32.95 9.34
CA HIS A 126 -45.96 33.45 8.68
C HIS A 126 -44.90 33.88 9.69
N ALA A 127 -45.31 34.41 10.84
CA ALA A 127 -44.40 34.72 11.94
C ALA A 127 -43.74 33.45 12.51
N ARG A 128 -44.54 32.40 12.76
CA ARG A 128 -44.03 31.09 13.22
C ARG A 128 -43.10 30.45 12.20
N PHE A 129 -43.48 30.47 10.93
CA PHE A 129 -42.66 29.93 9.85
C PHE A 129 -41.32 30.67 9.75
N SER A 130 -41.33 32.01 9.82
CA SER A 130 -40.11 32.82 9.77
C SER A 130 -39.17 32.55 10.96
N ARG A 131 -39.71 32.39 12.19
CA ARG A 131 -38.90 31.99 13.36
C ARG A 131 -38.34 30.58 13.23
N HIS A 132 -39.10 29.67 12.64
CA HIS A 132 -38.61 28.32 12.40
C HIS A 132 -37.44 28.31 11.41
N LEU A 133 -37.56 29.05 10.29
CA LEU A 133 -36.47 29.21 9.34
C LEU A 133 -35.26 29.91 9.96
N GLN A 134 -35.47 30.94 10.79
CA GLN A 134 -34.40 31.60 11.52
C GLN A 134 -33.61 30.59 12.36
N ALA A 135 -34.30 29.75 13.14
CA ALA A 135 -33.66 28.73 13.96
C ALA A 135 -32.87 27.70 13.13
N GLN A 136 -33.38 27.31 11.96
CA GLN A 136 -32.66 26.42 11.04
C GLN A 136 -31.40 27.07 10.46
N VAL A 137 -31.48 28.35 10.07
CA VAL A 137 -30.33 29.10 9.54
C VAL A 137 -29.25 29.30 10.61
N LEU A 138 -29.64 29.53 11.86
CA LEU A 138 -28.70 29.62 12.98
C LEU A 138 -28.00 28.27 13.26
N ASP A 139 -28.74 27.16 13.26
CA ASP A 139 -28.15 25.81 13.40
C ASP A 139 -27.17 25.50 12.25
N MET A 140 -27.49 25.91 11.02
CA MET A 140 -26.57 25.81 9.89
C MET A 140 -25.30 26.65 10.11
N ALA A 141 -25.42 27.88 10.59
CA ALA A 141 -24.28 28.75 10.87
C ALA A 141 -23.38 28.19 11.98
N ASP A 142 -23.95 27.60 13.03
CA ASP A 142 -23.19 26.96 14.12
C ASP A 142 -22.44 25.72 13.63
N ARG A 143 -23.08 24.88 12.82
CA ARG A 143 -22.41 23.72 12.19
C ARG A 143 -21.28 24.15 11.28
N LEU A 144 -21.45 25.26 10.56
CA LEU A 144 -20.41 25.83 9.71
C LEU A 144 -19.20 26.27 10.52
N LYS A 145 -19.44 26.97 11.64
CA LYS A 145 -18.40 27.44 12.55
C LYS A 145 -17.60 26.29 13.15
N ILE A 146 -18.28 25.20 13.51
CA ILE A 146 -17.64 23.96 14.00
C ILE A 146 -16.84 23.31 12.88
N ALA A 147 -17.37 23.26 11.66
CA ALA A 147 -16.67 22.71 10.50
C ALA A 147 -15.40 23.52 10.20
N GLN A 148 -15.47 24.85 10.12
CA GLN A 148 -14.31 25.73 9.91
C GLN A 148 -13.25 25.59 11.01
N ALA A 149 -13.65 25.44 12.27
CA ALA A 149 -12.70 25.20 13.37
C ALA A 149 -11.95 23.87 13.25
N ASN A 150 -12.54 22.87 12.56
CA ASN A 150 -11.94 21.58 12.27
C ASN A 150 -11.18 21.55 10.94
N THR A 151 -11.48 22.45 10.01
CA THR A 151 -10.71 22.72 8.78
C THR A 151 -9.46 23.56 9.09
N LYS A 152 -8.79 23.31 10.22
CA LYS A 152 -7.46 23.88 10.41
C LYS A 152 -6.52 23.20 9.41
N PRO A 153 -5.73 23.96 8.64
CA PRO A 153 -4.70 23.36 7.78
C PRO A 153 -3.84 22.44 8.65
N HIS A 154 -3.43 21.30 8.08
CA HIS A 154 -2.55 20.37 8.77
C HIS A 154 -1.34 21.17 9.27
N PRO A 155 -0.84 20.95 10.51
CA PRO A 155 0.26 21.74 11.05
C PRO A 155 1.54 21.71 10.20
N ASP A 156 1.62 20.78 9.24
CA ASP A 156 2.74 20.64 8.31
C ASP A 156 2.43 21.10 6.88
N SER A 157 1.22 21.60 6.60
CA SER A 157 0.86 22.07 5.26
C SER A 157 1.86 23.12 4.76
N GLU A 158 2.23 24.09 5.61
CA GLU A 158 3.23 25.09 5.26
C GLU A 158 4.65 24.52 5.03
N LEU A 159 5.00 23.41 5.69
CA LEU A 159 6.30 22.75 5.49
C LEU A 159 6.31 21.94 4.20
N ILE A 160 5.17 21.33 3.84
CA ILE A 160 4.98 20.60 2.59
C ILE A 160 5.03 21.58 1.42
N ASP A 161 4.29 22.69 1.50
CA ASP A 161 4.27 23.72 0.45
C ASP A 161 5.68 24.33 0.26
N TRP A 162 6.41 24.57 1.35
CA TRP A 162 7.81 25.02 1.29
C TRP A 162 8.74 23.98 0.64
N LEU A 163 8.61 22.71 1.02
CA LEU A 163 9.39 21.63 0.41
C LEU A 163 9.10 21.49 -1.09
N GLU A 164 7.84 21.66 -1.51
CA GLU A 164 7.47 21.60 -2.93
C GLU A 164 8.10 22.76 -3.73
N ALA A 165 8.29 23.93 -3.12
CA ALA A 165 8.91 25.07 -3.77
C ALA A 165 10.45 25.00 -3.80
N GLU A 166 11.08 24.57 -2.71
CA GLU A 166 12.54 24.72 -2.50
C GLU A 166 13.33 23.41 -2.61
N ALA A 167 12.69 22.24 -2.48
CA ALA A 167 13.40 20.97 -2.48
C ALA A 167 13.62 20.43 -3.90
N ALA A 168 14.85 20.01 -4.20
CA ALA A 168 15.17 19.25 -5.39
C ALA A 168 15.01 17.75 -5.12
N VAL A 169 14.31 17.07 -6.04
CA VAL A 169 14.04 15.63 -5.97
C VAL A 169 14.99 14.89 -6.92
N ALA A 170 15.69 13.88 -6.39
CA ALA A 170 16.48 12.95 -7.20
C ALA A 170 16.04 11.50 -6.92
N PHE A 171 15.90 10.72 -7.99
CA PHE A 171 15.54 9.30 -7.93
C PHE A 171 16.72 8.46 -8.41
N GLU A 172 17.23 7.60 -7.54
CA GLU A 172 18.29 6.64 -7.86
C GLU A 172 17.82 5.23 -7.59
N CYS A 173 17.44 4.52 -8.66
CA CYS A 173 16.95 3.14 -8.64
C CYS A 173 15.83 2.89 -7.60
N GLU A 174 16.18 2.43 -6.40
CA GLU A 174 15.25 2.09 -5.32
C GLU A 174 15.07 3.22 -4.28
N ASN A 175 15.87 4.29 -4.37
CA ASN A 175 15.89 5.39 -3.41
C ASN A 175 15.39 6.71 -4.02
N CYS A 176 14.65 7.47 -3.22
CA CYS A 176 14.28 8.86 -3.50
C CYS A 176 14.95 9.76 -2.46
N THR A 177 15.68 10.77 -2.92
CA THR A 177 16.35 11.76 -2.07
C THR A 177 15.79 13.15 -2.33
N LEU A 178 15.32 13.79 -1.26
CA LEU A 178 14.95 15.20 -1.23
C LEU A 178 16.14 16.00 -0.69
N THR A 179 16.54 17.03 -1.44
CA THR A 179 17.65 17.92 -1.06
C THR A 179 17.15 19.35 -0.99
N PHE A 180 17.49 20.06 0.08
CA PHE A 180 17.12 21.46 0.31
C PHE A 180 18.29 22.17 0.99
N ALA A 181 18.35 23.50 0.86
CA ALA A 181 19.38 24.30 1.50
C ALA A 181 19.19 24.30 3.04
N SER A 182 20.29 24.16 3.77
CA SER A 182 20.32 24.24 5.23
C SER A 182 21.67 24.82 5.66
N ASN A 183 21.68 25.66 6.70
CA ASN A 183 22.90 26.29 7.17
C ASN A 183 23.75 25.30 7.97
N HIS A 184 25.05 25.24 7.66
CA HIS A 184 26.00 24.40 8.39
C HIS A 184 26.11 24.84 9.85
N GLY A 185 26.00 23.88 10.78
CA GLY A 185 26.24 24.11 12.22
C GLY A 185 25.05 23.86 13.16
N HIS A 186 23.85 23.63 12.62
CA HIS A 186 22.63 23.35 13.41
C HIS A 186 22.27 21.86 13.51
N GLU A 187 23.14 20.97 13.02
CA GLU A 187 22.90 19.51 12.98
C GLU A 187 22.90 18.82 14.36
N LEU A 188 23.43 19.50 15.40
CA LEU A 188 23.56 18.96 16.74
C LEU A 188 22.25 19.11 17.52
N GLY A 189 21.60 17.98 17.83
CA GLY A 189 20.40 17.94 18.70
C GLY A 189 19.06 17.92 17.97
N ILE A 190 19.05 17.70 16.66
CA ILE A 190 17.82 17.53 15.88
C ILE A 190 17.42 16.05 15.89
N ASP A 191 16.44 15.71 16.72
CA ASP A 191 15.97 14.32 16.89
C ASP A 191 14.84 13.93 15.92
N THR A 192 14.25 14.91 15.21
CA THR A 192 13.11 14.67 14.32
C THR A 192 13.25 15.36 12.98
N VAL A 193 12.79 14.69 11.92
CA VAL A 193 12.75 15.24 10.55
C VAL A 193 11.94 16.54 10.50
N ARG A 194 10.85 16.64 11.28
CA ARG A 194 10.06 17.87 11.36
C ARG A 194 10.89 19.05 11.88
N ALA A 195 11.66 18.87 12.96
CA ALA A 195 12.51 19.91 13.50
C ALA A 195 13.60 20.34 12.48
N LEU A 196 14.15 19.39 11.73
CA LEU A 196 15.09 19.68 10.64
C LEU A 196 14.45 20.57 9.56
N LEU A 197 13.23 20.23 9.13
CA LEU A 197 12.51 20.96 8.09
C LEU A 197 12.09 22.36 8.55
N THR A 198 11.61 22.50 9.79
CA THR A 198 11.25 23.82 10.34
C THR A 198 12.48 24.72 10.46
N GLN A 199 13.62 24.17 10.88
CA GLN A 199 14.87 24.92 10.94
C GLN A 199 15.35 25.34 9.55
N SER A 200 15.31 24.42 8.59
CA SER A 200 15.79 24.68 7.22
C SER A 200 14.90 25.68 6.47
N LYS A 201 13.59 25.69 6.76
CA LYS A 201 12.68 26.74 6.28
C LYS A 201 13.08 28.11 6.82
N ALA A 202 13.30 28.22 8.14
CA ALA A 202 13.75 29.47 8.75
C ALA A 202 15.10 29.94 8.19
N ASP A 203 16.04 29.02 7.97
CA ASP A 203 17.33 29.31 7.36
C ASP A 203 17.16 29.82 5.92
N SER A 204 16.28 29.21 5.12
CA SER A 204 16.00 29.65 3.74
C SER A 204 15.41 31.05 3.68
N GLU A 205 14.46 31.37 4.58
CA GLU A 205 13.88 32.71 4.71
C GLU A 205 14.96 33.76 5.05
N THR A 206 15.88 33.46 5.97
CA THR A 206 16.98 34.38 6.31
C THR A 206 17.96 34.60 5.16
N VAL A 207 18.21 33.58 4.33
CA VAL A 207 19.07 33.70 3.15
C VAL A 207 18.37 34.51 2.05
N ALA A 208 17.07 34.31 1.86
CA ALA A 208 16.27 35.09 0.92
C ALA A 208 16.24 36.58 1.30
N ASP A 209 16.05 36.90 2.58
CA ASP A 209 16.08 38.28 3.09
C ASP A 209 17.46 38.92 2.90
N PHE A 210 18.53 38.18 3.19
CA PHE A 210 19.91 38.66 3.00
C PHE A 210 20.26 38.90 1.52
N LEU A 211 19.79 38.05 0.61
CA LEU A 211 19.97 38.22 -0.83
C LEU A 211 19.09 39.34 -1.40
N GLY A 212 17.89 39.54 -0.84
CA GLY A 212 17.00 40.66 -1.15
C GLY A 212 17.61 42.01 -0.78
N ASP A 213 18.19 42.12 0.41
CA ASP A 213 18.87 43.34 0.87
C ASP A 213 20.11 43.68 0.04
N LEU A 214 20.83 42.67 -0.47
CA LEU A 214 21.97 42.86 -1.37
C LEU A 214 21.58 43.29 -2.80
N ALA A 215 20.33 43.08 -3.22
CA ALA A 215 19.83 43.46 -4.54
C ALA A 215 19.39 44.94 -4.63
N THR A 216 19.30 45.65 -3.50
CA THR A 216 19.04 47.10 -3.41
C THR A 216 20.24 47.80 -2.79
N PRO A 217 21.28 48.17 -3.58
CA PRO A 217 21.34 49.57 -4.06
C PRO A 217 22.20 49.78 -5.33
N ALA A 218 21.63 50.30 -6.42
CA ALA A 218 22.42 50.94 -7.50
C ALA A 218 21.59 51.81 -8.49
N GLN A 219 20.48 52.42 -8.08
CA GLN A 219 19.69 53.26 -9.00
C GLN A 219 19.17 54.57 -8.39
N GLU A 220 19.94 55.14 -7.46
CA GLU A 220 19.67 56.48 -6.92
C GLU A 220 20.97 57.29 -6.88
N ASP A 221 21.69 57.36 -8.01
CA ASP A 221 22.74 58.37 -8.27
C ASP A 221 23.02 58.44 -9.78
N ALA A 222 22.07 59.02 -10.51
CA ALA A 222 22.29 59.57 -11.84
C ALA A 222 21.38 60.80 -12.00
N ALA A 223 21.73 61.83 -11.24
CA ALA A 223 21.35 63.22 -11.52
C ALA A 223 22.22 63.79 -12.65
#